data_AF-A0A968E5P7-F1
#
_entry.id   AF-A0A968E5P7-F1
#
_cell.length_a   1.000
_cell.length_b   1.000
_cell.length_c   1.000
_cell.angle_alpha   90.00
_cell.angle_beta   90.00
_cell.angle_gamma   90.00
#
_symmetry.space_group_name_H-M   'P 1'
#
loop_
_entity.id
_entity.type
_entity.pdbx_description
1 polymer ?
#
loop_
_entity_poly.entity_id
_entity_poly.type
_entity_poly.pdbx_seq_one_letter_code
_entity_poly.pdbx_strand_id
1 'polypeptide(L)' 'MKEIPLGNGLNAKVDDEDYEWLSQYSWYAYYDPERDMTYAAHDTPSGRRVFMHDVIMGLDKLEDDPGLN' A
#
# COMPACT_ATOMS: atom_id res chain seq x y z
N MET A 1 8.49 -14.72 -4.77
CA MET A 1 7.14 -14.13 -4.62
C MET A 1 6.60 -14.48 -3.26
N LYS A 2 6.12 -13.47 -2.53
CA LYS A 2 5.57 -13.57 -1.17
C LYS A 2 4.20 -12.89 -1.08
N GLU A 3 3.48 -13.14 0.01
CA GLU A 3 2.14 -12.60 0.24
C GLU A 3 2.11 -11.67 1.46
N ILE A 4 1.47 -10.51 1.31
CA ILE A 4 1.18 -9.56 2.38
C ILE A 4 -0.33 -9.62 2.68
N PRO A 5 -0.74 -9.98 3.90
CA PRO A 5 -2.16 -9.97 4.29
C PRO A 5 -2.72 -8.54 4.27
N LEU A 6 -3.90 -8.38 3.67
CA LEU A 6 -4.66 -7.13 3.61
C LEU A 6 -5.89 -7.12 4.54
N GLY A 7 -6.05 -8.19 5.33
CA GLY A 7 -7.24 -8.43 6.13
C GLY A 7 -8.39 -9.05 5.32
N ASN A 8 -9.42 -9.53 6.03
CA ASN A 8 -10.63 -10.15 5.44
C ASN A 8 -10.35 -11.30 4.45
N GLY A 9 -9.25 -12.02 4.65
CA GLY A 9 -8.84 -13.15 3.80
C GLY A 9 -8.23 -12.75 2.45
N LEU A 10 -7.96 -11.47 2.23
CA LEU A 10 -7.29 -10.96 1.03
C LEU A 10 -5.79 -10.81 1.26
N ASN A 11 -5.01 -11.13 0.23
CA ASN A 11 -3.55 -11.01 0.23
C ASN A 11 -3.08 -10.28 -1.04
N ALA A 12 -2.06 -9.43 -0.92
CA ALA A 12 -1.30 -8.90 -2.04
C ALA A 12 -0.12 -9.83 -2.35
N LYS A 13 0.10 -10.15 -3.62
CA LYS A 13 1.28 -10.89 -4.08
C LYS A 13 2.32 -9.91 -4.57
N VAL A 14 3.52 -10.00 -4.01
CA VAL A 14 4.68 -9.16 -4.35
C VAL A 14 5.88 -10.05 -4.62
N ASP A 15 6.90 -9.54 -5.29
CA ASP A 15 8.16 -10.25 -5.40
C ASP A 15 8.94 -10.24 -4.07
N ASP A 16 10.08 -10.92 -4.05
CA ASP A 16 10.86 -11.07 -2.82
C ASP A 16 11.62 -9.79 -2.47
N GLU A 17 11.96 -8.97 -3.46
CA GLU A 17 12.65 -7.68 -3.28
C GLU A 17 11.69 -6.67 -2.65
N ASP A 18 10.45 -6.64 -3.13
CA ASP A 18 9.42 -5.73 -2.66
C ASP A 18 8.89 -6.09 -1.27
N TYR A 19 8.82 -7.38 -0.98
CA TYR A 19 8.28 -7.87 0.29
C TYR A 19 9.03 -7.34 1.51
N GLU A 20 10.37 -7.32 1.47
CA GLU A 20 11.18 -6.97 2.64
C GLU A 20 10.91 -5.53 3.10
N TRP A 21 10.64 -4.61 2.18
CA TRP A 21 10.29 -3.23 2.53
C TRP A 21 8.79 -3.05 2.79
N LEU A 22 7.92 -3.63 1.96
CA LEU A 22 6.46 -3.46 2.10
C LEU A 22 5.89 -4.12 3.36
N SER A 23 6.45 -5.25 3.78
CA SER A 23 5.94 -6.04 4.92
C SER A 23 6.01 -5.32 6.27
N GLN A 24 6.74 -4.20 6.34
CA GLN A 24 6.88 -3.38 7.54
C GLN A 24 5.66 -2.49 7.81
N TYR A 25 4.78 -2.31 6.82
CA TYR A 25 3.64 -1.40 6.89
C TYR A 25 2.32 -2.17 7.07
N SER A 26 1.35 -1.51 7.71
CA SER A 26 0.01 -2.07 7.91
C SER A 26 -0.85 -1.86 6.67
N TRP A 27 -0.91 -2.87 5.80
CA TRP A 27 -1.72 -2.83 4.59
C TRP A 27 -3.15 -3.33 4.84
N TYR A 28 -4.11 -2.77 4.11
CA TYR A 28 -5.49 -3.20 4.13
C TYR A 28 -6.12 -3.19 2.74
N ALA A 29 -7.19 -3.98 2.56
CA ALA A 29 -7.96 -4.00 1.33
C ALA A 29 -8.90 -2.79 1.28
N TYR A 30 -8.74 -1.93 0.27
CA TYR A 30 -9.61 -0.81 -0.01
C TYR A 30 -10.44 -1.09 -1.26
N TYR A 31 -11.77 -1.10 -1.14
CA TYR A 31 -12.68 -1.23 -2.28
C TYR A 31 -13.05 0.16 -2.82
N ASP A 32 -12.74 0.39 -4.08
CA ASP A 32 -13.16 1.55 -4.85
C ASP A 32 -14.47 1.21 -5.58
N PRO A 33 -15.62 1.75 -5.15
CA PRO A 33 -16.91 1.46 -5.76
C PRO A 33 -17.09 2.10 -7.14
N GLU A 34 -16.33 3.14 -7.48
CA GLU A 34 -16.44 3.79 -8.79
C GLU A 34 -15.78 2.95 -9.88
N ARG A 35 -14.68 2.27 -9.53
CA ARG A 35 -13.94 1.40 -10.43
C ARG A 35 -14.31 -0.08 -10.31
N ASP A 36 -15.09 -0.45 -9.29
CA ASP A 36 -15.39 -1.83 -8.91
C ASP A 36 -14.11 -2.67 -8.72
N MET A 37 -13.13 -2.10 -8.00
CA MET A 37 -11.81 -2.70 -7.82
C MET A 37 -11.37 -2.65 -6.36
N THR A 38 -10.57 -3.64 -5.95
CA THR A 38 -9.92 -3.65 -4.64
C THR A 38 -8.42 -3.40 -4.76
N TYR A 39 -7.90 -2.50 -3.94
CA TYR A 39 -6.50 -2.12 -3.88
C TYR A 39 -5.91 -2.47 -2.51
N ALA A 40 -4.62 -2.79 -2.48
CA ALA A 40 -3.85 -2.77 -1.25
C ALA A 40 -3.52 -1.31 -0.90
N ALA A 41 -3.99 -0.85 0.25
CA ALA A 41 -3.85 0.53 0.71
C ALA A 41 -3.19 0.59 2.10
N HIS A 42 -2.56 1.72 2.37
CA HIS A 42 -1.99 2.06 3.67
C HIS A 42 -2.32 3.53 3.97
N ASP A 43 -2.50 3.88 5.24
CA ASP A 43 -2.66 5.26 5.67
C ASP A 43 -1.34 5.73 6.28
N THR A 44 -0.76 6.78 5.71
CA THR A 44 0.40 7.49 6.26
C THR A 44 0.10 8.07 7.64
N PRO A 45 1.12 8.48 8.42
CA PRO A 45 0.91 9.12 9.72
C PRO A 45 -0.01 10.36 9.68
N SER A 46 -0.04 11.12 8.58
CA SER A 46 -0.97 12.24 8.38
C SER A 46 -2.42 11.84 8.09
N GLY A 47 -2.68 10.54 7.89
CA GLY A 47 -3.98 10.01 7.48
C GLY A 47 -4.23 10.04 5.97
N ARG A 48 -3.22 10.42 5.16
CA ARG A 48 -3.29 10.31 3.70
C ARG A 48 -3.19 8.85 3.28
N ARG A 49 -4.13 8.40 2.45
CA ARG A 49 -4.13 7.06 1.86
C ARG A 49 -3.15 6.96 0.70
N VAL A 50 -2.41 5.86 0.66
CA VAL A 50 -1.52 5.49 -0.44
C VAL A 50 -1.82 4.08 -0.90
N PHE A 51 -1.59 3.78 -2.18
CA PHE A 51 -1.79 2.46 -2.75
C PHE A 51 -0.45 1.76 -3.01
N MET A 52 -0.37 0.47 -2.70
CA MET A 52 0.85 -0.33 -2.83
C MET A 52 1.45 -0.23 -4.24
N HIS A 53 0.60 -0.29 -5.26
CA HIS A 53 1.04 -0.23 -6.66
C HIS A 53 1.66 1.12 -7.02
N ASP A 54 1.16 2.22 -6.49
CA ASP A 54 1.71 3.56 -6.74
C ASP A 54 3.08 3.73 -6.08
N VAL A 55 3.27 3.14 -4.89
CA VAL A 55 4.57 3.20 -4.21
C VAL A 55 5.62 2.37 -4.96
N ILE A 56 5.27 1.15 -5.40
CA ILE A 56 6.17 0.31 -6.22
C ILE A 56 6.56 1.02 -7.53
N MET A 57 5.61 1.73 -8.15
CA MET A 57 5.87 2.51 -9.38
C MET A 57 6.57 3.85 -9.14
N GLY A 58 6.82 4.24 -7.87
CA GLY A 58 7.41 5.53 -7.52
C GLY A 58 6.49 6.74 -7.80
N LEU A 59 5.19 6.50 -7.91
CA LEU A 59 4.16 7.53 -8.10
C LEU A 59 3.68 8.13 -6.76
N ASP A 60 3.91 7.42 -5.66
CA ASP A 60 3.59 7.86 -4.30
C ASP A 60 4.65 7.38 -3.29
N LYS A 61 4.59 7.88 -2.05
CA LYS A 61 5.52 7.60 -0.96
C LYS A 61 4.77 7.24 0.32
N LEU A 62 5.32 6.29 1.09
CA LEU A 62 4.76 5.87 2.38
C LEU A 62 4.97 6.87 3.52
N GLU A 63 5.88 7.80 3.32
CA GLU A 63 6.14 8.88 4.25
C GLU A 63 5.42 10.14 3.78
N ASP A 64 4.97 10.93 4.74
CA ASP A 64 4.54 12.30 4.46
C ASP A 64 5.76 13.07 3.95
N ASP A 65 5.62 13.77 2.82
CA ASP A 65 6.65 14.71 2.41
C ASP A 65 6.68 15.81 3.49
N PRO A 66 7.79 15.96 4.25
CA PRO A 66 7.85 16.96 5.30
C PRO A 66 7.78 18.39 4.76
N GLY A 67 7.72 18.59 3.43
CA GLY A 67 7.30 19.83 2.81
C GLY A 67 8.11 21.02 3.33
N LEU A 68 9.31 21.19 2.76
CA LEU A 68 10.07 22.45 2.67
C LEU A 68 9.49 23.61 3.51
N ASN A 69 10.07 23.83 4.70
CA ASN A 69 9.97 25.12 5.39
C ASN A 69 10.53 26.24 4.50
#